data_AF-A0A3R7SXS8-F1
#
_entry.id   AF-A0A3R7SXS8-F1
#
_cell.length_a   1.000
_cell.length_b   1.000
_cell.length_c   1.000
_cell.angle_alpha   90.00
_cell.angle_beta   90.00
_cell.angle_gamma   90.00
#
_symmetry.space_group_name_H-M   'P 1'
#
loop_
_entity.id
_entity.type
_entity.pdbx_description
1 polymer ?
#
loop_
_entity_poly.entity_id
_entity_poly.type
_entity_poly.pdbx_seq_one_letter_code
_entity_poly.pdbx_strand_id
1 'polypeptide(L)' 'MRDTKHLEKFARERAQKEEEKKLFKNKKSVEAGANGTLEYTIKEGVNKGKIADDKILKNKN' A
#
# COMPACT_ATOMS: atom_id res chain seq x y z
N MET A 1 -38.20 -21.35 -9.99
CA MET A 1 -38.38 -20.04 -9.33
C MET A 1 -37.16 -19.17 -9.63
N ARG A 2 -37.29 -18.22 -10.57
CA ARG A 2 -36.21 -17.35 -11.06
C ARG A 2 -36.10 -16.07 -10.21
N ASP A 3 -37.21 -15.70 -9.59
CA ASP A 3 -37.40 -14.38 -8.98
C ASP A 3 -36.78 -14.29 -7.57
N THR A 4 -36.71 -15.41 -6.83
CA THR A 4 -36.02 -15.46 -5.53
C THR A 4 -34.50 -15.45 -5.66
N LYS A 5 -33.94 -16.01 -6.74
CA LYS A 5 -32.48 -16.07 -6.95
C LYS A 5 -31.83 -14.68 -7.03
N HIS A 6 -32.52 -13.72 -7.62
CA HIS A 6 -32.03 -12.34 -7.73
C HIS A 6 -32.02 -11.65 -6.36
N LEU A 7 -33.07 -11.87 -5.55
CA LEU A 7 -33.16 -11.36 -4.18
C LEU A 7 -32.08 -11.98 -3.29
N GLU A 8 -31.86 -13.29 -3.39
CA GLU A 8 -30.80 -14.00 -2.65
C GLU A 8 -29.40 -13.54 -3.06
N LYS A 9 -29.17 -13.27 -4.35
CA LYS A 9 -27.90 -12.74 -4.83
C LYS A 9 -27.67 -11.33 -4.30
N PHE A 10 -28.67 -10.45 -4.39
CA PHE A 10 -28.58 -9.09 -3.86
C PHE A 10 -28.35 -9.06 -2.35
N ALA A 11 -29.03 -9.91 -1.60
CA ALA A 11 -28.84 -10.04 -0.15
C ALA A 11 -27.40 -10.46 0.20
N ARG A 12 -26.84 -11.43 -0.54
CA ARG A 12 -25.44 -11.87 -0.38
C ARG A 12 -24.44 -10.76 -0.71
N GLU A 13 -24.63 -10.07 -1.83
CA GLU A 13 -23.75 -8.95 -2.23
C GLU A 13 -23.81 -7.80 -1.22
N ARG A 14 -24.98 -7.51 -0.66
CA ARG A 14 -25.12 -6.50 0.39
C ARG A 14 -24.36 -6.89 1.65
N ALA A 15 -24.50 -8.14 2.09
CA ALA A 15 -23.80 -8.64 3.28
C ALA A 15 -22.28 -8.58 3.12
N GLN A 16 -21.76 -9.02 1.97
CA GLN A 16 -20.33 -8.95 1.64
C GLN A 16 -19.81 -7.50 1.65
N LYS A 17 -20.55 -6.57 1.01
CA LYS A 17 -20.18 -5.14 1.01
C LYS A 17 -20.19 -4.52 2.40
N GLU A 18 -21.11 -4.94 3.28
CA GLU A 18 -21.13 -4.47 4.66
C GLU A 18 -19.94 -4.99 5.46
N GLU A 19 -19.53 -6.25 5.25
CA GLU A 19 -18.36 -6.85 5.87
C GLU A 19 -17.05 -6.19 5.41
N GLU A 20 -16.88 -5.98 4.10
CA GLU A 20 -15.74 -5.25 3.53
C GLU A 20 -15.62 -3.84 4.11
N LYS A 21 -16.73 -3.11 4.23
CA LYS A 21 -16.74 -1.77 4.84
C LYS A 21 -16.35 -1.81 6.31
N LYS A 22 -16.79 -2.81 7.08
CA LYS A 22 -16.40 -2.97 8.48
C LYS A 22 -14.90 -3.25 8.59
N LEU A 23 -14.37 -4.13 7.75
CA LEU A 23 -12.94 -4.45 7.71
C LEU A 23 -12.10 -3.22 7.34
N PHE A 24 -12.54 -2.44 6.35
CA PHE A 24 -11.86 -1.19 5.94
C PHE A 24 -11.87 -0.10 7.02
N LYS A 25 -12.91 -0.04 7.85
CA LYS A 25 -12.97 0.90 8.99
C LYS A 25 -12.07 0.44 10.13
N ASN A 26 -11.98 -0.87 10.36
CA ASN A 26 -11.22 -1.45 11.46
C ASN A 26 -9.74 -1.72 11.12
N LYS A 27 -9.31 -1.52 9.87
CA LYS A 27 -7.90 -1.69 9.49
C LYS A 27 -7.05 -0.62 10.20
N LYS A 28 -5.97 -1.06 10.84
CA LYS A 28 -4.91 -0.15 11.31
C LYS A 28 -4.06 0.25 10.11
N SER A 29 -3.80 1.54 9.94
CA SER A 29 -2.81 2.02 8.97
C SER A 29 -1.43 1.49 9.37
N VAL A 30 -0.72 0.89 8.41
CA VAL A 30 0.68 0.53 8.58
C VAL A 30 1.49 1.68 8.03
N GLU A 31 2.48 2.16 8.79
CA GLU A 31 3.43 3.15 8.30
C GLU A 31 4.33 2.49 7.23
N ALA A 32 4.29 3.02 6.01
CA ALA A 32 5.21 2.61 4.97
C ALA A 32 6.63 2.95 5.43
N GLY A 33 7.49 1.94 5.58
CA GLY A 33 8.87 2.12 6.04
C GLY A 33 9.10 1.94 7.55
N ALA A 34 8.11 1.52 8.33
CA ALA A 34 8.24 1.37 9.79
C ALA A 34 9.42 0.48 10.26
N ASN A 35 9.86 -0.46 9.42
CA ASN A 35 10.88 -1.46 9.76
C ASN A 35 12.02 -1.56 8.72
N GLY A 36 12.20 -0.55 7.85
CA GLY A 36 13.23 -0.56 6.81
C GLY A 36 13.89 0.79 6.62
N THR A 37 15.13 0.80 6.14
CA THR A 37 15.82 2.04 5.76
C THR A 37 15.25 2.55 4.44
N LEU A 38 14.56 3.69 4.47
CA LEU A 38 13.99 4.31 3.26
C LEU A 38 15.06 4.99 2.40
N GLU A 39 16.04 5.64 3.04
CA GLU A 39 16.99 6.52 2.36
C GLU A 39 18.37 6.45 3.03
N TYR A 40 19.43 6.59 2.23
CA TYR A 40 20.81 6.72 2.71
C TYR A 40 21.33 8.12 2.41
N THR A 41 22.01 8.74 3.38
CA THR A 41 22.73 10.01 3.17
C THR A 41 24.18 9.75 2.84
N ILE A 42 24.68 10.33 1.74
CA ILE A 42 26.08 10.22 1.32
C ILE A 42 26.95 11.06 2.25
N LYS A 43 27.96 10.45 2.90
CA LYS A 43 28.83 11.13 3.87
C LYS A 43 30.08 11.77 3.27
N GLU A 44 30.53 11.31 2.10
CA GLU A 44 31.82 11.70 1.51
C GLU A 44 31.75 11.81 -0.03
N GLY A 45 32.71 12.52 -0.62
CA GLY A 45 32.80 12.73 -2.08
C GLY A 45 31.95 13.90 -2.62
N VAL A 46 31.90 14.01 -3.95
CA VAL A 46 31.26 15.13 -4.69
C VAL A 46 29.76 15.27 -4.39
N ASN A 47 29.11 14.19 -3.96
CA ASN A 47 27.67 14.16 -3.64
C ASN A 47 27.37 14.09 -2.13
N LYS A 48 28.33 14.46 -1.27
CA LYS A 48 28.15 14.54 0.18
C LYS A 48 26.92 15.38 0.57
N GLY A 49 26.13 14.87 1.52
CA GLY A 49 24.92 15.52 2.03
C GLY A 49 23.65 15.26 1.22
N LYS A 50 23.74 14.56 0.08
CA LYS A 50 22.58 14.19 -0.75
C LYS A 50 22.04 12.80 -0.40
N ILE A 51 20.75 12.58 -0.65
CA ILE A 51 20.09 11.26 -0.58
C ILE A 51 20.59 10.40 -1.74
N ALA A 52 20.92 9.14 -1.46
CA ALA A 52 21.46 8.19 -2.43
C ALA A 52 20.37 7.66 -3.38
N ASP A 53 19.96 8.50 -4.33
CA ASP A 53 19.02 8.13 -5.38
C ASP A 53 19.73 7.45 -6.56
N ASP A 54 18.97 6.69 -7.35
CA ASP A 54 19.39 6.04 -8.59
C ASP A 54 20.16 6.97 -9.55
N LYS A 55 19.80 8.27 -9.60
CA LYS A 55 20.46 9.27 -10.45
C LYS A 55 21.88 9.61 -9.99
N ILE A 56 22.13 9.49 -8.68
CA ILE A 56 23.42 9.78 -8.05
C ILE A 56 24.30 8.52 -8.05
N LEU A 57 23.69 7.35 -7.90
CA LEU A 57 24.39 6.06 -7.85
C LEU A 57 24.76 5.51 -9.22
N LYS A 58 24.05 5.88 -10.30
CA LYS A 58 24.35 5.41 -11.65
C LYS A 58 25.54 6.16 -12.25
N ASN A 59 26.73 5.68 -11.90
CA ASN A 59 27.90 5.70 -12.77
C ASN A 59 28.30 4.23 -12.97
N LYS A 60 27.48 3.50 -13.73
CA LYS A 60 27.80 2.13 -14.14
C LYS A 60 28.27 2.21 -15.58
N ASN A 61 29.53 1.84 -15.79
CA ASN A 61 30.14 1.59 -17.09
C ASN A 61 29.23 0.77 -18.01
#